data_AF-A0A9N9JHU7-F1
#
_entry.id   AF-A0A9N9JHU7-F1
#
_cell.length_a   1.000
_cell.length_b   1.000
_cell.length_c   1.000
_cell.angle_alpha   90.00
_cell.angle_beta   90.00
_cell.angle_gamma   90.00
#
_symmetry.space_group_name_H-M   'P 1'
#
loop_
_entity.id
_entity.type
_entity.pdbx_description
1 polymer ?
#
loop_
_entity_poly.entity_id
_entity_poly.type
_entity_poly.pdbx_seq_one_letter_code
_entity_poly.pdbx_strand_id
1 'polypeptide(L)'
;TDAAAFRKALFSIFGERELPPIRTSDSHDMITAWKASPQTRKAYDALFENMPGTEIKYIERVLEKTCNANTPIHQKAFAIVTCENLLNPDLPDIIGKERIIKPLLPIFEEQLKNNNLHREDNLSTEGEVEDEEDYPFTIDDE
;
A
#
# COMPACT_ATOMS: atom_id res chain seq x y z
N THR A 1 8.99 8.79 8.65
CA THR A 1 8.64 9.18 7.26
C THR A 1 7.13 9.12 7.12
N ASP A 2 6.53 10.07 6.39
CA ASP A 2 5.07 10.18 6.23
C ASP A 2 4.60 9.48 4.93
N ALA A 3 3.37 8.97 4.91
CA ALA A 3 2.76 8.24 3.78
C ALA A 3 2.83 9.04 2.46
N ALA A 4 2.74 10.37 2.54
CA ALA A 4 2.89 11.26 1.40
C ALA A 4 4.28 11.16 0.72
N ALA A 5 5.34 10.94 1.49
CA ALA A 5 6.70 10.80 0.95
C ALA A 5 6.87 9.48 0.19
N PHE A 6 6.33 8.38 0.70
CA PHE A 6 6.33 7.07 0.03
C PHE A 6 5.55 7.13 -1.29
N ARG A 7 4.36 7.72 -1.24
CA ARG A 7 3.55 7.97 -2.45
C ARG A 7 4.34 8.76 -3.49
N LYS A 8 4.94 9.90 -3.10
CA LYS A 8 5.71 10.73 -4.03
C LYS A 8 6.90 9.97 -4.63
N ALA A 9 7.60 9.17 -3.83
CA ALA A 9 8.72 8.36 -4.32
C ALA A 9 8.26 7.29 -5.31
N LEU A 10 7.14 6.61 -5.02
CA LEU A 10 6.54 5.61 -5.91
C LEU A 10 6.21 6.20 -7.29
N PHE A 11 5.48 7.32 -7.31
CA PHE A 11 5.18 8.04 -8.56
C PHE A 11 6.45 8.51 -9.28
N SER A 12 7.49 8.92 -8.54
CA SER A 12 8.77 9.30 -9.14
C SER A 12 9.54 8.13 -9.76
N ILE A 13 9.35 6.90 -9.28
CA ILE A 13 10.07 5.72 -9.77
C ILE A 13 9.40 5.14 -11.01
N PHE A 14 8.07 4.98 -10.98
CA PHE A 14 7.31 4.53 -12.15
C PHE A 14 7.18 5.64 -13.21
N GLY A 15 7.20 6.90 -12.77
CA GLY A 15 7.01 8.06 -13.65
C GLY A 15 5.57 8.20 -14.14
N GLU A 16 5.22 9.41 -14.60
CA GLU A 16 3.85 9.75 -14.98
C GLU A 16 3.30 8.93 -16.16
N ARG A 17 4.19 8.35 -16.98
CA ARG A 17 3.79 7.52 -18.12
C ARG A 17 3.32 6.12 -17.71
N GLU A 18 3.93 5.54 -16.67
CA GLU A 18 3.57 4.20 -16.20
C GLU A 18 2.62 4.24 -14.99
N LEU A 19 2.56 5.36 -14.27
CA LEU A 19 1.65 5.56 -13.16
C LEU A 19 1.10 7.00 -13.14
N PRO A 20 -0.08 7.26 -13.73
CA PRO A 20 -0.66 8.60 -13.80
C PRO A 20 -0.99 9.13 -12.40
N PRO A 21 -0.87 10.43 -12.13
CA PRO A 21 -1.14 10.97 -10.79
C PRO A 21 -2.61 10.83 -10.40
N ILE A 22 -2.86 10.52 -9.12
CA ILE A 22 -4.19 10.50 -8.49
C ILE A 22 -4.09 11.28 -7.16
N ARG A 23 -5.19 11.85 -6.67
CA ARG A 23 -5.31 12.55 -5.38
C ARG A 23 -6.21 11.76 -4.43
N THR A 24 -6.03 11.95 -3.13
CA THR A 24 -6.92 11.38 -2.10
C THR A 24 -8.30 12.03 -2.07
N SER A 25 -8.43 13.22 -2.66
CA SER A 25 -9.70 13.94 -2.81
C SER A 25 -10.47 13.58 -4.08
N ASP A 26 -9.93 12.72 -4.95
CA ASP A 26 -10.63 12.31 -6.16
C ASP A 26 -11.82 11.43 -5.80
N SER A 27 -12.85 11.45 -6.66
CA SER A 27 -14.04 10.64 -6.43
C SER A 27 -13.73 9.14 -6.39
N HIS A 28 -14.56 8.38 -5.68
CA HIS A 28 -14.46 6.93 -5.61
C HIS A 28 -14.42 6.27 -6.99
N ASP A 29 -15.24 6.74 -7.94
CA ASP A 29 -15.25 6.22 -9.32
C ASP A 29 -13.93 6.50 -10.05
N MET A 30 -13.34 7.69 -9.86
CA MET A 30 -12.04 8.04 -10.45
C MET A 30 -10.92 7.17 -9.87
N ILE A 31 -10.92 6.96 -8.56
CA ILE A 31 -9.94 6.10 -7.88
C ILE A 31 -10.07 4.67 -8.37
N THR A 32 -11.29 4.14 -8.44
CA THR A 32 -11.58 2.79 -8.91
C THR A 32 -11.15 2.60 -10.36
N ALA A 33 -11.50 3.54 -11.25
CA ALA A 33 -11.06 3.52 -12.65
C ALA A 33 -9.53 3.61 -12.79
N TRP A 34 -8.89 4.44 -11.97
CA TRP A 34 -7.44 4.59 -11.94
C TRP A 34 -6.75 3.30 -11.51
N LYS A 35 -7.22 2.66 -10.44
CA LYS A 35 -6.73 1.35 -9.94
C LYS A 35 -6.95 0.24 -10.97
N ALA A 36 -8.09 0.25 -11.64
CA ALA A 36 -8.42 -0.70 -12.69
C ALA A 36 -7.63 -0.51 -13.99
N SER A 37 -6.95 0.63 -14.16
CA SER A 37 -6.22 0.96 -15.39
C SER A 37 -5.06 -0.02 -15.67
N PRO A 38 -4.74 -0.32 -16.94
CA PRO A 38 -3.62 -1.19 -17.28
C PRO A 38 -2.27 -0.70 -16.73
N GLN A 39 -2.11 0.63 -16.62
CA GLN A 39 -0.92 1.28 -16.09
C GLN A 39 -0.73 0.96 -14.61
N THR A 40 -1.76 1.21 -13.79
CA THR A 40 -1.71 0.95 -12.35
C THR A 40 -1.57 -0.54 -12.05
N ARG A 41 -2.26 -1.43 -12.77
CA ARG A 41 -2.08 -2.88 -12.61
C ARG A 41 -0.66 -3.32 -12.94
N LYS A 42 -0.08 -2.82 -14.03
CA LYS A 42 1.31 -3.11 -14.38
C LYS A 42 2.28 -2.63 -13.28
N ALA A 43 2.05 -1.44 -12.73
CA ALA A 43 2.85 -0.92 -11.62
C ALA A 43 2.68 -1.73 -10.33
N TYR A 44 1.46 -2.19 -10.06
CA TYR A 44 1.17 -3.11 -8.97
C TYR A 44 1.98 -4.39 -9.15
N ASP A 45 1.84 -5.09 -10.27
CA ASP A 45 2.53 -6.36 -10.54
C ASP A 45 4.06 -6.23 -10.50
N ALA A 46 4.60 -5.12 -10.98
CA ALA A 46 6.04 -4.86 -10.98
C ALA A 46 6.61 -4.47 -9.60
N LEU A 47 5.79 -4.19 -8.58
CA LEU A 47 6.24 -3.60 -7.31
C LEU A 47 7.34 -4.43 -6.61
N PHE A 48 7.23 -5.76 -6.66
CA PHE A 48 8.18 -6.71 -6.06
C PHE A 48 9.13 -7.35 -7.09
N GLU A 49 9.09 -6.88 -8.34
CA GLU A 49 9.95 -7.31 -9.43
C GLU A 49 11.20 -6.43 -9.53
N ASN A 50 12.26 -6.97 -10.14
CA ASN A 50 13.49 -6.24 -10.40
C ASN A 50 13.27 -5.17 -11.47
N MET A 51 13.86 -3.99 -11.28
CA MET A 51 13.83 -2.96 -12.32
C MET A 51 14.65 -3.41 -13.54
N PRO A 52 14.27 -3.01 -14.77
CA PRO A 52 14.99 -3.40 -15.98
C PRO A 52 16.47 -3.05 -15.92
N GLY A 53 17.34 -4.05 -16.05
CA GLY A 53 18.79 -3.87 -16.03
C GLY A 53 19.41 -3.70 -14.64
N THR A 54 18.67 -3.99 -13.56
CA THR A 54 19.18 -3.97 -12.18
C THR A 54 18.78 -5.23 -11.42
N GLU A 55 19.40 -5.45 -10.27
CA GLU A 55 18.99 -6.46 -9.27
C GLU A 55 18.14 -5.86 -8.14
N ILE A 56 17.73 -4.59 -8.29
CA ILE A 56 16.99 -3.84 -7.26
C ILE A 56 15.52 -3.87 -7.62
N LYS A 57 14.67 -4.25 -6.65
CA LYS A 57 13.21 -4.23 -6.83
C LYS A 57 12.67 -2.81 -6.81
N TYR A 58 11.53 -2.60 -7.47
CA TYR A 58 10.85 -1.30 -7.44
C TYR A 58 10.59 -0.81 -6.01
N ILE A 59 10.13 -1.70 -5.11
CA ILE A 59 9.88 -1.35 -3.71
C ILE A 59 11.16 -1.04 -2.92
N GLU A 60 12.26 -1.73 -3.19
CA GLU A 60 13.56 -1.43 -2.56
C GLU A 60 14.03 -0.04 -2.95
N ARG A 61 13.85 0.33 -4.23
CA ARG A 61 14.16 1.67 -4.73
C ARG A 61 13.31 2.76 -4.08
N VAL A 62 12.04 2.48 -3.75
CA VAL A 62 11.18 3.37 -2.97
C VAL A 62 11.79 3.58 -1.59
N LEU A 63 12.12 2.48 -0.90
CA LEU A 63 12.71 2.52 0.43
C LEU A 63 14.02 3.31 0.46
N GLU A 64 14.92 3.12 -0.51
CA GLU A 64 16.17 3.89 -0.61
C GLU A 64 15.94 5.41 -0.71
N LYS A 65 14.87 5.85 -1.39
CA LYS A 65 14.56 7.27 -1.56
C LYS A 65 13.94 7.89 -0.30
N THR A 66 13.30 7.09 0.54
CA THR A 66 12.43 7.58 1.64
C THR A 66 12.90 7.19 3.03
N CYS A 67 13.77 6.19 3.12
CA CYS A 67 14.30 5.61 4.33
C CYS A 67 15.84 5.64 4.26
N ASN A 68 16.46 5.61 5.42
CA ASN A 68 17.90 5.49 5.59
C ASN A 68 18.25 4.25 6.44
N ALA A 69 19.54 4.00 6.64
CA ALA A 69 20.02 2.88 7.45
C ALA A 69 19.45 2.86 8.88
N ASN A 70 19.16 4.02 9.46
CA ASN A 70 18.64 4.17 10.82
C ASN A 70 17.11 4.10 10.90
N THR A 71 16.42 3.97 9.75
CA THR A 71 14.96 3.92 9.74
C THR A 71 14.49 2.60 10.34
N PRO A 72 13.61 2.63 11.37
CA PRO A 72 13.10 1.41 12.00
C PRO A 72 12.42 0.47 11.00
N ILE A 73 12.54 -0.84 11.25
CA ILE A 73 11.97 -1.88 10.38
C ILE A 73 10.45 -1.69 10.23
N HIS A 74 9.74 -1.40 11.33
CA HIS A 74 8.29 -1.14 11.27
C HIS A 74 7.92 0.03 10.34
N GLN A 75 8.75 1.07 10.24
CA GLN A 75 8.51 2.18 9.32
C GLN A 75 8.75 1.78 7.87
N LYS A 76 9.73 0.91 7.61
CA LYS A 76 9.99 0.36 6.27
C LYS A 76 8.85 -0.59 5.86
N ALA A 77 8.38 -1.45 6.76
CA ALA A 77 7.21 -2.31 6.53
C ALA A 77 5.96 -1.47 6.23
N PHE A 78 5.71 -0.42 7.01
CA PHE A 78 4.61 0.50 6.76
C PHE A 78 4.69 1.17 5.38
N ALA A 79 5.90 1.51 4.92
CA ALA A 79 6.11 2.05 3.57
C ALA A 79 5.71 1.06 2.48
N ILE A 80 6.11 -0.21 2.63
CA ILE A 80 5.78 -1.29 1.69
C ILE A 80 4.27 -1.47 1.62
N VAL A 81 3.61 -1.65 2.76
CA VAL A 81 2.16 -1.82 2.86
C VAL A 81 1.40 -0.63 2.27
N THR A 82 1.91 0.59 2.49
CA THR A 82 1.31 1.80 1.92
C THR A 82 1.38 1.79 0.40
N CYS A 83 2.54 1.43 -0.18
CA CYS A 83 2.71 1.37 -1.64
C CYS A 83 1.87 0.26 -2.26
N GLU A 84 1.82 -0.90 -1.61
CA GLU A 84 1.02 -2.04 -2.06
C GLU A 84 -0.47 -1.71 -2.04
N ASN A 85 -1.01 -1.22 -0.92
CA ASN A 85 -2.42 -0.85 -0.80
C ASN A 85 -2.84 0.27 -1.75
N LEU A 86 -1.96 1.25 -1.98
CA LEU A 86 -2.19 2.34 -2.92
C LEU A 86 -2.45 1.79 -4.33
N LEU A 87 -1.66 0.81 -4.76
CA LEU A 87 -1.72 0.25 -6.12
C LEU A 87 -2.71 -0.91 -6.26
N ASN A 88 -3.08 -1.58 -5.17
CA ASN A 88 -3.91 -2.78 -5.20
C ASN A 88 -5.29 -2.50 -5.84
N PRO A 89 -5.66 -3.19 -6.95
CA PRO A 89 -6.94 -3.00 -7.62
C PRO A 89 -8.16 -3.53 -6.85
N ASP A 90 -7.95 -4.47 -5.92
CA ASP A 90 -9.03 -5.08 -5.13
C ASP A 90 -9.44 -4.22 -3.93
N LEU A 91 -8.70 -3.13 -3.68
CA LEU A 91 -9.01 -2.17 -2.64
C LEU A 91 -9.73 -0.94 -3.22
N PRO A 92 -10.93 -0.60 -2.72
CA PRO A 92 -11.72 0.52 -3.23
C PRO A 92 -11.05 1.89 -2.99
N ASP A 93 -10.21 1.98 -1.96
CA ASP A 93 -9.63 3.24 -1.50
C ASP A 93 -8.10 3.24 -1.67
N ILE A 94 -7.54 4.43 -1.86
CA ILE A 94 -6.08 4.65 -1.88
C ILE A 94 -5.51 4.95 -0.48
N ILE A 95 -6.38 5.21 0.49
CA ILE A 95 -6.01 5.33 1.91
C ILE A 95 -6.11 3.92 2.48
N GLY A 96 -4.98 3.38 2.96
CA GLY A 96 -4.99 2.05 3.55
C GLY A 96 -5.89 2.02 4.78
N LYS A 97 -6.90 1.14 4.77
CA LYS A 97 -7.73 0.89 5.96
C LYS A 97 -6.88 0.18 6.99
N GLU A 98 -7.00 0.58 8.26
CA GLU A 98 -6.18 0.03 9.34
C GLU A 98 -6.33 -1.51 9.45
N ARG A 99 -7.53 -2.02 9.17
CA ARG A 99 -7.83 -3.47 9.08
C ARG A 99 -7.00 -4.23 8.05
N ILE A 100 -6.50 -3.54 7.02
CA ILE A 100 -5.62 -4.09 5.98
C ILE A 100 -4.15 -3.90 6.38
N ILE A 101 -3.81 -2.73 6.95
CA ILE A 101 -2.42 -2.40 7.29
C ILE A 101 -1.91 -3.27 8.44
N LYS A 102 -2.70 -3.41 9.53
CA LYS A 102 -2.27 -4.08 10.76
C LYS A 102 -1.79 -5.52 10.55
N PRO A 103 -2.51 -6.38 9.80
CA PRO A 103 -2.06 -7.75 9.55
C PRO A 103 -0.80 -7.85 8.69
N LEU A 104 -0.61 -6.93 7.75
CA LEU A 104 0.52 -6.97 6.80
C LEU A 104 1.84 -6.48 7.39
N LEU A 105 1.80 -5.57 8.36
CA LEU A 105 2.99 -5.03 9.01
C LEU A 105 3.95 -6.11 9.53
N PRO A 106 3.54 -7.05 10.42
CA PRO A 106 4.47 -8.05 10.95
C PRO A 106 5.07 -8.95 9.87
N ILE A 107 4.31 -9.22 8.79
CA ILE A 107 4.77 -10.06 7.68
C ILE A 107 5.92 -9.37 6.94
N PHE A 108 5.72 -8.11 6.53
CA PHE A 108 6.78 -7.35 5.85
C PHE A 108 7.96 -7.01 6.77
N GLU A 109 7.73 -6.84 8.08
CA GLU A 109 8.83 -6.72 9.03
C GLU A 109 9.71 -7.99 9.07
N GLU A 110 9.10 -9.17 9.03
CA GLU A 110 9.82 -10.44 8.99
C GLU A 110 10.54 -10.63 7.66
N GLN A 111 9.88 -10.37 6.53
CA GLN A 111 10.51 -10.42 5.21
C GLN A 111 11.72 -9.48 5.10
N LEU A 112 11.62 -8.27 5.68
CA LEU A 112 12.73 -7.31 5.73
C LEU A 112 13.92 -7.82 6.57
N LYS A 113 13.66 -8.50 7.69
CA LYS A 113 14.72 -9.12 8.52
C LYS A 113 15.42 -10.26 7.78
N ASN A 114 14.66 -11.01 6.99
CA ASN A 114 15.15 -12.17 6.24
C ASN A 114 15.69 -11.81 4.84
N ASN A 115 15.63 -10.54 4.44
CA ASN A 115 16.00 -10.05 3.12
C ASN A 115 15.32 -10.82 1.96
N ASN A 116 14.04 -11.17 2.15
CA ASN A 116 13.24 -11.93 1.20
C ASN A 116 11.91 -11.22 0.94
N LEU A 117 11.97 -10.01 0.37
CA LEU A 117 10.77 -9.23 0.05
C LEU A 117 10.00 -9.86 -1.12
N HIS A 118 8.73 -10.20 -0.89
CA HIS A 118 7.81 -10.71 -1.91
C HIS A 118 6.38 -10.31 -1.60
N ARG A 119 5.51 -10.33 -2.62
CA ARG A 119 4.07 -10.11 -2.42
C ARG A 119 3.49 -11.22 -1.55
N GLU A 120 2.57 -10.84 -0.67
CA GLU A 120 1.75 -11.79 0.10
C GLU A 120 0.41 -12.02 -0.61
N ASP A 121 0.17 -13.26 -1.04
CA ASP A 121 -1.04 -13.63 -1.81
C ASP A 121 -2.29 -13.81 -0.92
N ASN A 122 -2.15 -13.80 0.41
CA ASN A 122 -3.23 -14.08 1.37
C ASN A 122 -4.10 -12.87 1.73
N LEU A 123 -4.25 -11.89 0.82
CA LEU A 123 -5.20 -10.80 1.01
C LEU A 123 -6.61 -11.23 0.56
N SER A 124 -7.15 -12.30 1.12
CA SER A 124 -8.58 -12.57 0.98
C SER A 124 -9.33 -11.45 1.70
N THR A 125 -9.92 -10.55 0.94
CA THR A 125 -10.97 -9.61 1.34
C THR A 125 -12.28 -10.35 1.70
N GLU A 126 -12.20 -11.59 2.20
CA GLU A 126 -13.36 -12.32 2.73
C GLU A 126 -13.64 -11.77 4.13
N GLY A 127 -14.33 -10.64 4.12
CA GLY A 127 -14.69 -9.88 5.29
C GLY A 127 -15.32 -8.56 4.90
N GLU A 128 -16.31 -8.59 3.99
CA GLU A 128 -17.45 -7.69 4.13
C GLU A 128 -18.10 -8.01 5.49
N VAL A 129 -17.52 -7.52 6.58
CA VAL A 129 -18.31 -7.26 7.77
C VAL A 129 -19.07 -5.99 7.43
N GLU A 130 -20.38 -6.18 7.21
CA GLU A 130 -21.37 -5.14 7.21
C GLU A 130 -21.00 -4.12 8.30
N ASP A 131 -21.03 -2.84 7.95
CA ASP A 131 -20.97 -1.77 8.92
C ASP A 131 -22.10 -2.03 9.93
N GLU A 132 -21.81 -2.66 11.07
CA GLU A 132 -22.76 -2.76 12.17
C GLU A 132 -23.00 -1.33 12.65
N GLU A 133 -24.13 -0.80 12.19
CA GLU A 133 -24.71 0.45 12.63
C GLU A 133 -24.64 0.57 14.15
N ASP A 134 -23.99 1.65 14.57
CA ASP A 134 -24.22 2.42 15.79
C ASP A 134 -25.19 1.75 16.79
N TYR A 135 -24.66 0.95 17.72
CA TYR A 135 -25.43 0.54 18.90
C TYR A 135 -25.49 1.72 19.87
N PRO A 136 -26.65 2.36 20.07
CA PRO A 136 -26.76 3.42 21.07
C PRO A 136 -26.52 2.80 22.45
N PHE A 137 -25.52 3.35 23.14
CA PHE A 137 -25.27 3.12 24.55
C PHE A 137 -26.53 3.50 25.32
N THR A 138 -27.34 2.51 25.71
CA THR A 138 -28.42 2.73 26.68
C THR A 138 -27.75 3.00 28.02
N ILE A 139 -27.86 4.25 28.48
CA ILE A 139 -27.64 4.58 29.89
C ILE A 139 -28.84 3.99 30.62
N ASP A 140 -28.61 2.87 31.33
CA ASP A 140 -29.52 2.40 32.37
C ASP A 140 -29.58 3.49 33.45
N ASP A 141 -30.74 4.15 33.53
CA ASP A 141 -31.15 4.98 34.66
C ASP A 141 -31.96 4.08 35.59
N GLU A 142 -31.34 3.65 36.70
CA GLU A 142 -32.04 3.23 37.92
C GLU A 142 -31.26 3.68 39.17
#